data_AF-E3NLB3-F1
#
_entry.id   AF-E3NLB3-F1
#
_cell.length_a   1.000
_cell.length_b   1.000
_cell.length_c   1.000
_cell.angle_alpha   90.00
_cell.angle_beta   90.00
_cell.angle_gamma   90.00
#
_symmetry.space_group_name_H-M   'P 1'
#
loop_
_entity.id
_entity.type
_entity.pdbx_description
1 polymer ?
#
loop_
_entity_poly.entity_id
_entity_poly.type
_entity_poly.pdbx_seq_one_letter_code
_entity_poly.pdbx_strand_id
1 'polypeptide(L)'
;FNSEHFIWIDAGYGHANENFFLYSYKWRPALPDGKISLIKVTPDFDDLKKYDLPKLYRKNVALISGGFIAGDKHAIGQLHSIIHRKFIQLIYQNRIDDDQTLLTLAVNSFPQLFHVVYGDWFDAFRLFDTDPEVQLG
;
A
#
# COMPACT_ATOMS: atom_id res chain seq x y z
N PHE A 1 -21.43 6.49 -1.88
CA PHE A 1 -20.47 7.62 -1.94
C PHE A 1 -20.26 8.00 -3.39
N ASN A 2 -20.13 9.28 -3.71
CA ASN A 2 -19.83 9.78 -5.07
C ASN A 2 -18.36 10.24 -5.17
N SER A 3 -17.46 9.56 -4.47
CA SER A 3 -16.03 9.86 -4.46
C SER A 3 -15.32 9.00 -5.49
N GLU A 4 -14.43 9.61 -6.28
CA GLU A 4 -13.63 8.89 -7.27
C GLU A 4 -12.38 8.25 -6.66
N HIS A 5 -11.79 8.87 -5.64
CA HIS A 5 -10.56 8.40 -4.97
C HIS A 5 -10.83 7.99 -3.54
N PHE A 6 -10.17 6.91 -3.11
CA PHE A 6 -10.24 6.36 -1.77
C PHE A 6 -8.84 6.23 -1.21
N ILE A 7 -8.69 6.59 0.06
CA ILE A 7 -7.44 6.52 0.78
C ILE A 7 -7.72 5.92 2.14
N TRP A 8 -6.97 4.88 2.46
CA TRP A 8 -6.84 4.31 3.79
C TRP A 8 -5.55 4.83 4.42
N ILE A 9 -5.68 5.47 5.59
CA ILE A 9 -4.57 5.81 6.46
C ILE A 9 -4.88 5.21 7.83
N ASP A 10 -3.91 4.50 8.40
CA ASP A 10 -4.07 3.91 9.73
C ASP A 10 -4.24 4.98 10.82
N ALA A 11 -5.03 4.69 11.86
CA ALA A 11 -5.25 5.65 12.94
C ALA A 11 -3.98 5.97 13.74
N GLY A 12 -3.02 5.04 13.78
CA GLY A 12 -1.71 5.21 14.40
C GLY A 12 -0.64 5.80 13.47
N TYR A 13 -1.02 6.24 12.27
CA TYR A 13 -0.07 6.75 11.28
C TYR A 13 0.75 7.93 11.84
N GLY A 14 2.07 7.83 11.73
CA GLY A 14 3.00 8.82 12.23
C GLY A 14 3.21 8.81 13.75
N HIS A 15 2.56 7.91 14.51
CA HIS A 15 2.79 7.73 15.95
C HIS A 15 2.78 9.04 16.77
N ALA A 16 1.82 9.92 16.49
CA ALA A 16 1.69 11.25 17.09
C ALA A 16 2.86 12.22 16.82
N ASN A 17 3.73 11.91 15.86
CA ASN A 17 4.74 12.83 15.36
C ASN A 17 4.15 13.68 14.22
N GLU A 18 3.92 14.96 14.51
CA GLU A 18 3.35 15.93 13.56
C GLU A 18 4.23 16.16 12.33
N ASN A 19 5.52 15.83 12.39
CA ASN A 19 6.46 16.02 11.27
C ASN A 19 6.15 15.14 10.05
N PHE A 20 5.34 14.09 10.20
CA PHE A 20 4.88 13.27 9.08
C PHE A 20 3.68 13.88 8.33
N PHE A 21 3.07 14.92 8.88
CA PHE A 21 1.91 15.59 8.31
C PHE A 21 2.34 16.91 7.65
N LEU A 22 1.59 17.32 6.64
CA LEU A 22 1.76 18.64 6.04
C LEU A 22 1.44 19.71 7.08
N TYR A 23 2.26 20.76 7.16
CA TYR A 23 2.02 21.90 8.06
C TYR A 23 0.63 22.53 7.86
N SER A 24 0.12 22.51 6.62
CA SER A 24 -1.20 23.05 6.28
C SER A 24 -2.35 22.16 6.73
N TYR A 25 -2.09 20.89 7.08
CA TYR A 25 -3.07 19.83 7.26
C TYR A 25 -4.05 19.68 6.07
N LYS A 26 -3.65 20.18 4.89
CA LYS A 26 -4.41 20.10 3.65
C LYS A 26 -3.59 19.32 2.64
N TRP A 27 -4.00 18.08 2.42
CA TRP A 27 -3.35 17.21 1.45
C TRP A 27 -4.16 17.15 0.16
N ARG A 28 -3.46 17.30 -0.96
CA ARG A 28 -4.00 17.08 -2.30
C ARG A 28 -3.21 15.93 -2.91
N PRO A 29 -3.73 14.70 -2.85
CA PRO A 29 -2.98 13.53 -3.24
C PRO A 29 -2.86 13.45 -4.77
N ALA A 30 -1.65 13.24 -5.28
CA ALA A 30 -1.35 12.95 -6.67
C ALA A 30 -1.29 11.43 -6.87
N LEU A 31 -2.44 10.81 -7.09
CA LEU A 31 -2.56 9.37 -7.32
C LEU A 31 -2.67 9.07 -8.82
N PRO A 32 -2.01 8.01 -9.31
CA PRO A 32 -2.17 7.58 -10.70
C PRO A 32 -3.52 6.91 -10.92
N ASP A 33 -4.17 7.28 -12.02
CA ASP A 33 -5.43 6.67 -12.46
C ASP A 33 -5.25 5.17 -12.78
N GLY A 34 -6.25 4.37 -12.41
CA GLY A 34 -6.32 2.94 -12.64
C GLY A 34 -5.37 2.11 -11.79
N LYS A 35 -4.81 2.67 -10.70
CA LYS A 35 -3.78 2.02 -9.89
C LYS A 35 -4.09 2.07 -8.39
N ILE A 36 -3.50 1.09 -7.69
CA ILE A 36 -3.36 1.11 -6.24
C ILE A 36 -1.96 1.61 -5.88
N SER A 37 -1.90 2.75 -5.21
CA SER A 37 -0.66 3.31 -4.66
C SER A 37 -0.32 2.68 -3.32
N LEU A 38 0.92 2.21 -3.19
CA LEU A 38 1.49 1.61 -1.99
C LEU A 38 2.89 2.14 -1.73
N ILE A 39 3.33 2.09 -0.47
CA ILE A 39 4.71 2.39 -0.07
C ILE A 39 5.42 1.09 0.25
N LYS A 40 6.52 0.84 -0.47
CA LYS A 40 7.46 -0.23 -0.17
C LYS A 40 8.53 0.29 0.78
N VAL A 41 8.77 -0.45 1.87
CA VAL A 41 9.72 -0.06 2.93
C VAL A 41 11.07 -0.79 2.81
N THR A 42 11.19 -1.76 1.91
CA THR A 42 12.48 -2.40 1.60
C THR A 42 13.22 -1.67 0.47
N PRO A 43 14.57 -1.67 0.46
CA PRO A 43 15.38 -1.00 -0.55
C PRO A 43 15.06 -1.43 -1.98
N ASP A 44 15.32 -0.58 -2.97
CA ASP A 44 15.00 -0.82 -4.39
C ASP A 44 15.51 -2.14 -4.95
N PHE A 45 16.70 -2.60 -4.53
CA PHE A 45 17.28 -3.87 -4.97
C PHE A 45 16.52 -5.12 -4.46
N ASP A 46 15.64 -4.94 -3.47
CA ASP A 46 14.85 -6.01 -2.87
C ASP A 46 13.44 -6.08 -3.46
N ASP A 47 13.29 -6.77 -4.59
CA ASP A 47 12.04 -6.89 -5.32
C ASP A 47 10.99 -7.73 -4.56
N LEU A 48 9.77 -7.20 -4.41
CA LEU A 48 8.60 -7.85 -3.82
C LEU A 48 8.27 -9.20 -4.48
N LYS A 49 8.58 -9.36 -5.78
CA LYS A 49 8.38 -10.63 -6.51
C LYS A 49 9.18 -11.80 -5.93
N LYS A 50 10.23 -11.52 -5.15
CA LYS A 50 11.02 -12.56 -4.47
C LYS A 50 10.26 -13.18 -3.30
N TYR A 51 9.18 -12.56 -2.81
CA TYR A 51 8.42 -12.96 -1.63
C TYR A 51 7.13 -13.69 -2.00
N ASP A 52 7.24 -15.01 -2.12
CA ASP A 52 6.11 -15.92 -2.29
C ASP A 52 5.55 -16.40 -0.95
N LEU A 53 4.45 -17.15 -0.98
CA LEU A 53 3.75 -17.61 0.23
C LEU A 53 4.67 -18.35 1.22
N PRO A 54 5.59 -19.27 0.82
CA PRO A 54 6.51 -19.90 1.77
C PRO A 54 7.46 -18.93 2.49
N LYS A 55 7.83 -17.81 1.86
CA LYS A 55 8.71 -16.80 2.47
C LYS A 55 7.97 -15.79 3.33
N LEU A 56 6.67 -15.64 3.12
CA LEU A 56 5.80 -14.73 3.87
C LEU A 56 5.12 -15.43 5.06
N TYR A 57 4.62 -16.66 4.85
CA TYR A 57 3.72 -17.31 5.79
C TYR A 57 4.33 -17.51 7.18
N ARG A 58 3.72 -16.89 8.19
CA ARG A 58 4.17 -16.84 9.59
C ARG A 58 5.61 -16.36 9.74
N LYS A 59 6.02 -15.43 8.89
CA LYS A 59 7.32 -14.76 8.95
C LYS A 59 7.09 -13.28 9.21
N ASN A 60 7.87 -12.72 10.13
CA ASN A 60 7.85 -11.29 10.39
C ASN A 60 8.70 -10.57 9.35
N VAL A 61 8.10 -10.18 8.22
CA VAL A 61 8.79 -9.53 7.09
C VAL A 61 8.06 -8.25 6.71
N ALA A 62 8.64 -7.10 7.02
CA ALA A 62 8.10 -5.81 6.63
C ALA A 62 8.48 -5.46 5.18
N LEU A 63 7.49 -5.44 4.28
CA LEU A 63 7.70 -5.18 2.85
C LEU A 63 6.98 -3.92 2.35
N ILE A 64 5.74 -3.75 2.80
CA ILE A 64 4.82 -2.70 2.37
C ILE A 64 4.26 -2.04 3.63
N SER A 65 4.18 -0.71 3.65
CA SER A 65 3.50 0.00 4.73
C SER A 65 2.00 -0.31 4.69
N GLY A 66 1.50 -1.06 5.67
CA GLY A 66 0.06 -1.30 5.87
C GLY A 66 -0.71 -0.05 6.30
N GLY A 67 0.02 1.00 6.71
CA GLY A 67 -0.55 2.27 7.16
C GLY A 67 -1.10 3.14 6.02
N PHE A 68 -0.85 2.79 4.75
CA PHE A 68 -1.30 3.58 3.61
C PHE A 68 -1.68 2.69 2.41
N ILE A 69 -2.91 2.87 1.91
CA ILE A 69 -3.37 2.30 0.64
C ILE A 69 -4.26 3.33 -0.05
N ALA A 70 -4.03 3.60 -1.33
CA ALA A 70 -4.85 4.55 -2.06
C ALA A 70 -5.13 4.11 -3.50
N GLY A 71 -6.25 4.55 -4.07
CA GLY A 71 -6.58 4.32 -5.47
C GLY A 71 -7.94 4.87 -5.85
N ASP A 72 -8.24 4.87 -7.14
CA ASP A 72 -9.59 5.21 -7.60
C ASP A 72 -10.59 4.08 -7.37
N LYS A 73 -11.89 4.40 -7.52
CA LYS A 73 -13.01 3.46 -7.32
C LYS A 73 -12.86 2.16 -8.12
N HIS A 74 -12.32 2.20 -9.33
CA HIS A 74 -12.18 1.04 -10.19
C HIS A 74 -11.03 0.16 -9.71
N ALA A 75 -9.87 0.75 -9.45
CA ALA A 75 -8.71 0.05 -8.91
C ALA A 75 -9.02 -0.59 -7.56
N ILE A 76 -9.72 0.12 -6.67
CA ILE A 76 -10.16 -0.39 -5.36
C ILE A 76 -11.14 -1.57 -5.51
N GLY A 77 -12.08 -1.50 -6.46
CA GLY A 77 -12.97 -2.62 -6.77
C GLY A 77 -12.22 -3.87 -7.27
N GLN A 78 -11.20 -3.66 -8.11
CA GLN A 78 -10.32 -4.74 -8.56
C GLN A 78 -9.49 -5.32 -7.40
N LEU A 79 -8.91 -4.47 -6.56
CA LEU A 79 -8.15 -4.86 -5.38
C LEU A 79 -9.00 -5.70 -4.45
N HIS A 80 -10.21 -5.24 -4.10
CA HIS A 80 -11.16 -6.00 -3.27
C HIS A 80 -11.40 -7.40 -3.84
N SER A 81 -11.65 -7.51 -5.14
CA SER A 81 -11.89 -8.79 -5.81
C SER A 81 -10.66 -9.71 -5.80
N ILE A 82 -9.45 -9.15 -5.88
CA ILE A 82 -8.19 -9.90 -5.82
C ILE A 82 -7.92 -10.38 -4.40
N ILE A 83 -8.01 -9.48 -3.41
CA ILE A 83 -7.77 -9.79 -2.00
C ILE A 83 -8.78 -10.83 -1.51
N HIS A 84 -10.07 -10.65 -1.81
CA HIS A 84 -11.11 -11.61 -1.42
C HIS A 84 -10.83 -13.01 -1.98
N ARG A 85 -10.50 -13.13 -3.29
CA ARG A 85 -10.16 -14.42 -3.90
C ARG A 85 -8.93 -15.06 -3.25
N LYS A 86 -7.88 -14.29 -2.98
CA LYS A 86 -6.67 -14.78 -2.30
C LYS A 86 -6.95 -15.22 -0.87
N PHE A 87 -7.74 -14.44 -0.14
CA PHE A 87 -8.15 -14.76 1.22
C PHE A 87 -8.87 -16.12 1.29
N ILE A 88 -9.89 -16.32 0.43
CA ILE A 88 -10.60 -17.60 0.33
C ILE A 88 -9.65 -18.74 -0.07
N GLN A 89 -8.76 -18.51 -1.05
CA GLN A 89 -7.76 -19.50 -1.45
C GLN A 89 -6.87 -19.93 -0.27
N LEU A 90 -6.39 -18.97 0.52
CA LEU A 90 -5.52 -19.25 1.67
C LEU A 90 -6.26 -19.96 2.81
N ILE A 91 -7.55 -19.70 2.99
CA ILE A 91 -8.41 -20.49 3.91
C ILE A 91 -8.43 -21.96 3.49
N TYR A 92 -8.72 -22.24 2.22
CA TYR A 92 -8.75 -23.63 1.72
C TYR A 92 -7.39 -24.32 1.82
N GLN A 93 -6.30 -23.56 1.74
CA GLN A 93 -4.93 -24.09 1.89
C GLN A 93 -4.49 -24.20 3.36
N ASN A 94 -5.30 -23.75 4.32
CA ASN A 94 -4.95 -23.61 5.74
C ASN A 94 -3.66 -22.78 5.96
N ARG A 95 -3.53 -21.69 5.20
CA ARG A 95 -2.36 -20.79 5.18
C ARG A 95 -2.75 -19.32 5.20
N ILE A 96 -3.86 -18.99 5.86
CA ILE A 96 -4.25 -17.60 6.06
C ILE A 96 -3.25 -16.90 6.99
N ASP A 97 -2.98 -15.64 6.70
CA ASP A 97 -2.01 -14.82 7.41
C ASP A 97 -2.48 -13.35 7.43
N ASP A 98 -1.59 -12.45 7.80
CA ASP A 98 -1.84 -11.01 7.87
C ASP A 98 -2.13 -10.31 6.52
N ASP A 99 -2.51 -9.04 6.63
CA ASP A 99 -2.80 -8.14 5.51
C ASP A 99 -1.57 -7.89 4.64
N GLN A 100 -0.38 -7.79 5.23
CA GLN A 100 0.87 -7.59 4.51
C GLN A 100 1.17 -8.78 3.58
N THR A 101 0.90 -10.01 4.02
CA THR A 101 1.02 -11.21 3.20
C THR A 101 0.03 -11.17 2.03
N LEU A 102 -1.25 -10.88 2.29
CA LEU A 102 -2.27 -10.80 1.24
C LEU A 102 -1.95 -9.73 0.19
N LEU A 103 -1.52 -8.55 0.65
CA LEU A 103 -1.20 -7.42 -0.20
C LEU A 103 0.03 -7.70 -1.06
N THR A 104 1.09 -8.26 -0.47
CA THR A 104 2.30 -8.66 -1.21
C THR A 104 1.98 -9.72 -2.27
N LEU A 105 1.16 -10.73 -1.92
CA LEU A 105 0.72 -11.73 -2.88
C LEU A 105 -0.17 -11.13 -3.99
N ALA A 106 -0.94 -10.08 -3.71
CA ALA A 106 -1.72 -9.33 -4.70
C ALA A 106 -0.81 -8.58 -5.67
N VAL A 107 0.18 -7.85 -5.16
CA VAL A 107 1.21 -7.17 -5.96
C VAL A 107 1.91 -8.15 -6.88
N ASN A 108 2.30 -9.32 -6.37
CA ASN A 108 3.01 -10.33 -7.16
C ASN A 108 2.15 -10.95 -8.26
N SER A 109 0.83 -11.10 -8.05
CA SER A 109 -0.08 -11.67 -9.06
C SER A 109 -0.56 -10.67 -10.10
N PHE A 110 -0.68 -9.39 -9.74
CA PHE A 110 -1.20 -8.35 -10.62
C PHE A 110 -0.34 -7.08 -10.54
N PRO A 111 0.97 -7.14 -10.82
CA PRO A 111 1.87 -5.99 -10.63
C PRO A 111 1.44 -4.76 -11.42
N GLN A 112 0.77 -4.95 -12.56
CA GLN A 112 0.21 -3.89 -13.37
C GLN A 112 -0.92 -3.10 -12.70
N LEU A 113 -1.54 -3.59 -11.62
CA LEU A 113 -2.54 -2.84 -10.87
C LEU A 113 -1.90 -1.88 -9.85
N PHE A 114 -0.62 -2.08 -9.52
CA PHE A 114 0.01 -1.37 -8.40
C PHE A 114 1.00 -0.32 -8.90
N HIS A 115 0.97 0.82 -8.22
CA HIS A 115 2.00 1.85 -8.26
C HIS A 115 2.72 1.82 -6.91
N VAL A 116 3.86 1.13 -6.88
CA VAL A 116 4.63 0.91 -5.65
C VAL A 116 5.81 1.87 -5.63
N VAL A 117 5.87 2.72 -4.62
CA VAL A 117 6.93 3.73 -4.44
C VAL A 117 7.79 3.35 -3.23
N TYR A 118 9.11 3.50 -3.33
CA TYR A 118 10.01 3.30 -2.20
C TYR A 118 9.96 4.49 -1.24
N GLY A 119 9.90 4.20 0.07
CA GLY A 119 9.92 5.20 1.13
C GLY A 119 9.86 4.57 2.52
N ASP A 120 9.58 5.38 3.53
CA ASP A 120 9.40 4.93 4.91
C ASP A 120 7.90 4.75 5.26
N TRP A 121 7.62 4.15 6.41
CA TRP A 121 6.28 3.79 6.88
C TRP A 121 5.28 4.94 6.82
N PHE A 122 5.74 6.17 7.05
CA PHE A 122 4.91 7.36 7.26
C PHE A 122 5.01 8.43 6.16
N ASP A 123 5.55 8.06 5.00
CA ASP A 123 5.86 9.00 3.91
C ASP A 123 4.68 9.31 2.97
N ALA A 124 3.45 8.86 3.24
CA ALA A 124 2.33 8.99 2.29
C ALA A 124 2.06 10.43 1.88
N PHE A 125 2.03 11.35 2.84
CA PHE A 125 1.77 12.76 2.58
C PHE A 125 2.85 13.40 1.71
N ARG A 126 4.10 12.94 1.84
CA ARG A 126 5.24 13.41 1.08
C ARG A 126 5.27 12.82 -0.33
N LEU A 127 5.22 11.50 -0.44
CA LEU A 127 5.40 10.76 -1.70
C LEU A 127 4.26 10.97 -2.70
N PHE A 128 3.07 11.27 -2.22
CA PHE A 128 1.89 11.44 -3.06
C PHE A 128 1.32 12.86 -2.94
N ASP A 129 2.11 13.88 -2.61
CA ASP A 129 1.65 15.27 -2.74
C ASP A 129 1.63 15.73 -4.20
N THR A 130 0.81 16.73 -4.52
CA THR A 130 0.86 17.44 -5.81
C THR A 130 2.02 18.42 -5.93
N ASP A 131 2.59 18.88 -4.80
CA ASP A 131 3.68 19.85 -4.76
C ASP A 131 5.05 19.15 -4.84
N PRO A 132 5.84 19.37 -5.90
CA PRO A 132 7.18 18.77 -6.03
C PRO A 132 8.15 19.18 -4.94
N GLU A 133 8.01 20.38 -4.35
CA GLU A 133 8.90 20.83 -3.26
C GLU A 133 8.67 20.01 -1.99
N VAL A 134 7.42 19.62 -1.72
CA VAL A 134 7.07 18.72 -0.61
C VAL A 134 7.64 17.32 -0.86
N GLN A 135 7.62 16.83 -2.09
CA GLN A 135 8.14 15.49 -2.43
C GLN A 135 9.66 15.37 -2.20
N LEU A 136 10.40 16.48 -2.33
CA LEU A 136 11.87 16.56 -2.25
C LEU A 136 12.43 16.82 -0.83
N GLY A 137 11.58 17.28 0.10
CA GLY A 137 11.93 17.54 1.50
C GLY A 137 12.04 16.28 2.35
#